data_AF-A0A847DRH0-F1
#
_entry.id   AF-A0A847DRH0-F1
#
_cell.length_a   1.000
_cell.length_b   1.000
_cell.length_c   1.000
_cell.angle_alpha   90.00
_cell.angle_beta   90.00
_cell.angle_gamma   90.00
#
_symmetry.space_group_name_H-M   'P 1'
#
loop_
_entity.id
_entity.type
_entity.pdbx_description
1 polymer ?
#
loop_
_entity_poly.entity_id
_entity_poly.type
_entity_poly.pdbx_seq_one_letter_code
_entity_poly.pdbx_strand_id
1 'polypeptide(L)'
;MVSKHPAADPLDARPMLGIARTAGIAVLLGAALLASQAHAGRIVINNDEWTLSDVGYTQAGSSNADAFVQNLLGFLDGNGAGGHVLVYSDNFGLTGSRFRTSVDGAGYSVTVDTGIAFDLPTLQAYDAVFLAGSGHAKDDTVLADYVNGGGGVYIAAGTGVGGAAGEAAAWNGFLSGFGLGFGPAYNDVHGTLAPGSDHLLFVGVEQLYFRNGNSVLADAAVASAGIRMSNLVGTGLIAVYDSGDPSTGGAAPDDPPGAGGQPGDGGSGDG
;
A
#
# COMPACT_ATOMS: atom_id res chain seq x y z
N MET A 1 64.58 28.48 38.07
CA MET A 1 66.06 28.49 38.17
C MET A 1 66.50 27.07 38.41
N VAL A 2 67.40 26.41 37.68
CA VAL A 2 68.27 26.67 36.51
C VAL A 2 68.67 25.23 36.13
N SER A 3 68.43 24.75 34.89
CA SER A 3 69.43 24.69 33.80
C SER A 3 70.55 23.65 34.08
N LYS A 4 71.13 22.89 33.14
CA LYS A 4 71.42 23.18 31.73
C LYS A 4 72.15 21.97 31.08
N HIS A 5 71.90 21.77 29.79
CA HIS A 5 72.82 21.32 28.71
C HIS A 5 73.36 19.87 28.67
N PRO A 6 73.59 19.29 27.46
CA PRO A 6 74.42 19.82 26.34
C PRO A 6 73.59 20.11 25.05
N ALA A 7 73.91 21.14 24.26
CA ALA A 7 75.06 21.40 23.38
C ALA A 7 74.93 20.71 22.00
N ALA A 8 74.93 21.57 20.97
CA ALA A 8 74.99 21.31 19.53
C ALA A 8 76.32 20.60 19.14
N ASP A 9 76.57 20.07 17.95
CA ASP A 9 76.35 20.65 16.62
C ASP A 9 76.73 19.59 15.52
N PRO A 10 76.93 19.91 14.23
CA PRO A 10 76.17 19.35 13.10
C PRO A 10 77.04 18.45 12.20
N LEU A 11 76.49 17.89 11.13
CA LEU A 11 77.17 17.81 9.83
C LEU A 11 76.18 17.49 8.71
N ASP A 12 75.98 18.56 7.96
CA ASP A 12 75.42 18.75 6.64
C ASP A 12 75.71 17.63 5.62
N ALA A 13 74.66 17.17 4.95
CA ALA A 13 74.73 16.67 3.57
C ALA A 13 73.33 16.73 2.92
N ARG A 14 72.99 17.90 2.37
CA ARG A 14 72.01 18.06 1.28
C ARG A 14 72.74 17.86 -0.07
N PRO A 15 72.08 17.53 -1.22
CA PRO A 15 70.78 18.10 -1.59
C PRO A 15 69.82 17.30 -2.51
N MET A 16 68.61 17.87 -2.60
CA MET A 16 67.64 17.88 -3.72
C MET A 16 66.94 16.57 -4.13
N LEU A 17 65.60 16.54 -4.02
CA LEU A 17 64.70 16.96 -5.11
C LEU A 17 63.22 16.64 -4.74
N GLY A 18 62.35 17.65 -4.80
CA GLY A 18 61.05 17.44 -5.44
C GLY A 18 59.76 17.59 -4.62
N ILE A 19 59.13 18.76 -4.81
CA ILE A 19 57.69 18.98 -5.06
C ILE A 19 56.74 18.90 -3.84
N ALA A 20 56.37 20.10 -3.38
CA ALA A 20 55.14 20.35 -2.64
C ALA A 20 53.90 20.08 -3.51
N ARG A 21 52.90 19.37 -2.98
CA ARG A 21 51.50 19.51 -3.40
C ARG A 21 50.59 19.50 -2.20
N THR A 22 50.06 20.68 -1.92
CA THR A 22 48.84 20.94 -1.17
C THR A 22 47.72 20.07 -1.75
N ALA A 23 47.15 19.18 -0.96
CA ALA A 23 45.89 18.51 -1.29
C ALA A 23 44.79 19.18 -0.45
N GLY A 24 43.94 19.95 -1.14
CA GLY A 24 42.80 20.63 -0.55
C GLY A 24 41.78 19.63 -0.01
N ILE A 25 41.15 20.01 1.10
CA ILE A 25 39.98 19.35 1.66
C ILE A 25 38.82 19.62 0.70
N ALA A 26 38.37 18.58 -0.01
CA ALA A 26 37.09 18.60 -0.70
C ALA A 26 36.00 18.17 0.29
N VAL A 27 35.23 19.13 0.80
CA VAL A 27 33.96 18.84 1.47
C VAL A 27 32.96 18.50 0.37
N LEU A 28 32.70 17.22 0.16
CA LEU A 28 31.57 16.76 -0.64
C LEU A 28 30.31 16.84 0.24
N LEU A 29 29.51 17.89 0.03
CA LEU A 29 28.10 17.89 0.42
C LEU A 29 27.37 16.89 -0.48
N GLY A 30 27.30 15.64 -0.04
CA GLY A 30 26.42 14.66 -0.65
C GLY A 30 24.98 14.99 -0.31
N ALA A 31 24.24 15.53 -1.28
CA ALA A 31 22.78 15.47 -1.24
C ALA A 31 22.40 13.99 -1.34
N ALA A 32 22.06 13.36 -0.21
CA ALA A 32 21.41 12.08 -0.23
C ALA A 32 20.03 12.29 -0.86
N LEU A 33 19.89 11.94 -2.14
CA LEU A 33 18.58 11.63 -2.68
C LEU A 33 18.07 10.41 -1.90
N LEU A 34 17.26 10.66 -0.88
CA LEU A 34 16.35 9.65 -0.37
C LEU A 34 15.38 9.38 -1.53
N ALA A 35 15.70 8.37 -2.36
CA ALA A 35 14.66 7.77 -3.18
C ALA A 35 13.62 7.25 -2.18
N SER A 36 12.45 7.89 -2.13
CA SER A 36 11.31 7.27 -1.47
C SER A 36 11.12 5.93 -2.18
N GLN A 37 11.24 4.83 -1.44
CA GLN A 37 10.84 3.53 -1.96
C GLN A 37 9.41 3.72 -2.46
N ALA A 38 9.19 3.56 -3.77
CA ALA A 38 7.83 3.64 -4.30
C ALA A 38 7.01 2.57 -3.60
N HIS A 39 5.98 2.99 -2.86
CA HIS A 39 5.09 2.06 -2.19
C HIS A 39 4.23 1.35 -3.21
N ALA A 40 3.82 0.12 -2.87
CA ALA A 40 2.87 -0.61 -3.68
C ALA A 40 1.51 0.08 -3.62
N GLY A 41 0.94 0.37 -4.79
CA GLY A 41 -0.44 0.82 -4.90
C GLY A 41 -1.39 -0.30 -4.53
N ARG A 42 -2.37 -0.01 -3.66
CA ARG A 42 -3.26 -1.03 -3.13
C ARG A 42 -4.71 -0.59 -3.13
N ILE A 43 -5.58 -1.52 -3.49
CA ILE A 43 -7.03 -1.32 -3.45
C ILE A 43 -7.64 -2.49 -2.70
N VAL A 44 -8.55 -2.20 -1.78
CA VAL A 44 -9.46 -3.18 -1.19
C VAL A 44 -10.89 -2.76 -1.51
N ILE A 45 -11.62 -3.63 -2.20
CA ILE A 45 -13.05 -3.44 -2.39
C ILE A 45 -13.83 -4.41 -1.54
N ASN A 46 -14.84 -3.89 -0.87
CA ASN A 46 -15.78 -4.62 -0.02
C ASN A 46 -17.18 -4.48 -0.62
N ASN A 47 -17.91 -5.59 -0.71
CA ASN A 47 -19.27 -5.58 -1.25
C ASN A 47 -20.24 -4.71 -0.46
N ASP A 48 -19.93 -4.42 0.82
CA ASP A 48 -20.94 -4.02 1.79
C ASP A 48 -20.42 -3.06 2.85
N GLU A 49 -21.10 -1.92 3.02
CA GLU A 49 -20.79 -0.89 4.02
C GLU A 49 -21.12 -1.32 5.44
N TRP A 50 -21.99 -2.32 5.62
CA TRP A 50 -22.33 -2.83 6.95
C TRP A 50 -21.15 -3.46 7.66
N THR A 51 -20.13 -3.93 6.92
CA THR A 51 -18.92 -4.56 7.47
C THR A 51 -18.25 -3.71 8.54
N LEU A 52 -18.11 -2.40 8.28
CA LEU A 52 -17.43 -1.44 9.16
C LEU A 52 -18.39 -0.55 9.96
N SER A 53 -19.70 -0.76 9.81
CA SER A 53 -20.72 -0.07 10.59
C SER A 53 -20.72 -0.47 12.07
N ASP A 54 -21.20 0.39 12.96
CA ASP A 54 -21.33 0.06 14.39
C ASP A 54 -22.20 -1.20 14.63
N VAL A 55 -23.15 -1.49 13.72
CA VAL A 55 -23.92 -2.75 13.71
C VAL A 55 -23.03 -3.92 13.30
N GLY A 56 -22.22 -3.78 12.25
CA GLY A 56 -21.26 -4.79 11.83
C GLY A 56 -20.31 -5.20 12.94
N TYR A 57 -19.74 -4.23 13.67
CA TYR A 57 -18.92 -4.48 14.86
C TYR A 57 -19.66 -5.26 15.95
N THR A 58 -20.95 -4.98 16.14
CA THR A 58 -21.77 -5.67 17.15
C THR A 58 -22.04 -7.11 16.74
N GLN A 59 -22.36 -7.33 15.46
CA GLN A 59 -22.73 -8.64 14.93
C GLN A 59 -21.51 -9.54 14.74
N ALA A 60 -20.42 -9.02 14.16
CA ALA A 60 -19.18 -9.75 13.94
C ALA A 60 -18.42 -10.02 15.24
N GLY A 61 -18.64 -9.21 16.28
CA GLY A 61 -17.80 -9.16 17.47
C GLY A 61 -16.68 -8.14 17.26
N SER A 62 -16.49 -7.25 18.24
CA SER A 62 -15.65 -6.06 18.05
C SER A 62 -14.20 -6.40 17.74
N SER A 63 -13.64 -7.43 18.38
CA SER A 63 -12.27 -7.89 18.10
C SER A 63 -12.05 -8.32 16.65
N ASN A 64 -13.06 -8.88 15.98
CA ASN A 64 -12.95 -9.28 14.58
C ASN A 64 -12.89 -8.06 13.65
N ALA A 65 -13.77 -7.08 13.89
CA ALA A 65 -13.79 -5.86 13.10
C ALA A 65 -12.56 -4.97 13.41
N ASP A 66 -12.10 -4.93 14.67
CA ASP A 66 -10.86 -4.25 15.08
C ASP A 66 -9.65 -4.85 14.36
N ALA A 67 -9.49 -6.18 14.40
CA ALA A 67 -8.41 -6.88 13.70
C ALA A 67 -8.47 -6.65 12.19
N PHE A 68 -9.66 -6.69 11.59
CA PHE A 68 -9.84 -6.40 10.17
C PHE A 68 -9.43 -4.97 9.82
N VAL A 69 -9.84 -3.96 10.60
CA VAL A 69 -9.44 -2.57 10.37
C VAL A 69 -7.93 -2.38 10.55
N GLN A 70 -7.33 -2.98 11.57
CA GLN A 70 -5.87 -2.94 11.76
C GLN A 70 -5.13 -3.53 10.55
N ASN A 71 -5.54 -4.71 10.09
CA ASN A 71 -4.92 -5.36 8.93
C ASN A 71 -5.18 -4.59 7.64
N LEU A 72 -6.38 -4.03 7.48
CA LEU A 72 -6.75 -3.21 6.33
C LEU A 72 -5.86 -1.97 6.24
N LEU A 73 -5.67 -1.25 7.34
CA LEU A 73 -4.83 -0.06 7.37
C LEU A 73 -3.36 -0.39 7.13
N GLY A 74 -2.83 -1.42 7.77
CA GLY A 74 -1.44 -1.87 7.56
C GLY A 74 -1.19 -2.44 6.15
N PHE A 75 -2.23 -2.99 5.52
CA PHE A 75 -2.18 -3.37 4.12
C PHE A 75 -2.20 -2.12 3.23
N LEU A 76 -3.11 -1.17 3.42
CA LEU A 76 -3.25 -0.03 2.53
C LEU A 76 -2.09 0.97 2.61
N ASP A 77 -1.53 1.20 3.81
CA ASP A 77 -0.42 2.14 3.99
C ASP A 77 0.94 1.53 3.60
N GLY A 78 1.03 0.20 3.54
CA GLY A 78 2.20 -0.64 3.32
C GLY A 78 3.34 -0.59 4.32
N ASN A 79 3.20 0.17 5.40
CA ASN A 79 4.22 0.35 6.43
C ASN A 79 3.79 -0.18 7.80
N GLY A 80 2.47 -0.35 8.03
CA GLY A 80 1.90 -0.90 9.26
C GLY A 80 2.27 -0.12 10.52
N ALA A 81 2.61 1.16 10.40
CA ALA A 81 3.23 1.96 11.48
C ALA A 81 2.40 3.18 11.92
N GLY A 82 1.11 3.22 11.55
CA GLY A 82 0.26 4.40 11.72
C GLY A 82 0.35 5.36 10.53
N GLY A 83 -0.56 6.32 10.46
CA GLY A 83 -0.69 7.20 9.30
C GLY A 83 -1.95 8.06 9.30
N HIS A 84 -2.25 8.67 8.17
CA HIS A 84 -3.37 9.57 7.95
C HIS A 84 -4.34 8.98 6.92
N VAL A 85 -5.59 8.77 7.35
CA VAL A 85 -6.66 8.26 6.51
C VAL A 85 -7.62 9.40 6.15
N LEU A 86 -7.89 9.58 4.87
CA LEU A 86 -9.01 10.38 4.41
C LEU A 86 -10.24 9.49 4.24
N VAL A 87 -11.32 9.78 4.96
CA VAL A 87 -12.65 9.28 4.64
C VAL A 87 -13.35 10.33 3.79
N TYR A 88 -13.44 10.06 2.49
CA TYR A 88 -14.18 10.89 1.54
C TYR A 88 -15.59 10.31 1.37
N SER A 89 -16.34 10.24 2.46
CA SER A 89 -17.71 9.71 2.49
C SER A 89 -18.46 10.19 3.73
N ASP A 90 -19.77 10.31 3.63
CA ASP A 90 -20.70 10.50 4.75
C ASP A 90 -21.39 9.20 5.18
N ASN A 91 -21.04 8.07 4.55
CA ASN A 91 -21.68 6.78 4.82
C ASN A 91 -21.41 6.31 6.26
N PHE A 92 -22.45 5.77 6.92
CA PHE A 92 -22.40 5.32 8.31
C PHE A 92 -21.39 4.19 8.57
N GLY A 93 -21.06 3.39 7.54
CA GLY A 93 -20.02 2.37 7.61
C GLY A 93 -18.62 2.94 7.80
N LEU A 94 -18.39 4.21 7.42
CA LEU A 94 -17.09 4.88 7.49
C LEU A 94 -17.06 6.08 8.45
N THR A 95 -18.21 6.44 9.03
CA THR A 95 -18.35 7.56 9.98
C THR A 95 -18.82 7.13 11.37
N GLY A 96 -19.02 5.82 11.57
CA GLY A 96 -19.38 5.21 12.84
C GLY A 96 -18.31 5.39 13.93
N SER A 97 -18.77 5.43 15.18
CA SER A 97 -17.90 5.64 16.34
C SER A 97 -16.93 4.49 16.58
N ARG A 98 -17.34 3.25 16.28
CA ARG A 98 -16.50 2.06 16.45
C ARG A 98 -15.42 2.02 15.40
N PHE A 99 -15.76 2.24 14.13
CA PHE A 99 -14.77 2.40 13.06
C PHE A 99 -13.71 3.43 13.46
N ARG A 100 -14.11 4.62 13.92
CA ARG A 100 -13.16 5.64 14.37
C ARG A 100 -12.25 5.14 15.49
N THR A 101 -12.82 4.48 16.50
CA THR A 101 -12.06 3.93 17.63
C THR A 101 -11.03 2.89 17.17
N SER A 102 -11.38 2.04 16.20
CA SER A 102 -10.48 1.00 15.68
C SER A 102 -9.35 1.60 14.85
N VAL A 103 -9.62 2.65 14.06
CA VAL A 103 -8.58 3.38 13.33
C VAL A 103 -7.61 4.06 14.31
N ASP A 104 -8.13 4.74 15.33
CA ASP A 104 -7.31 5.36 16.38
C ASP A 104 -6.50 4.30 17.15
N GLY A 105 -7.12 3.14 17.46
CA GLY A 105 -6.48 2.01 18.13
C GLY A 105 -5.38 1.34 17.30
N ALA A 106 -5.49 1.39 15.97
CA ALA A 106 -4.44 0.95 15.04
C ALA A 106 -3.31 1.99 14.88
N GLY A 107 -3.39 3.15 15.54
CA GLY A 107 -2.36 4.20 15.50
C GLY A 107 -2.49 5.17 14.32
N TYR A 108 -3.62 5.19 13.63
CA TYR A 108 -3.89 6.11 12.53
C TYR A 108 -4.79 7.25 12.98
N SER A 109 -4.72 8.38 12.29
CA SER A 109 -5.69 9.47 12.40
C SER A 109 -6.63 9.46 11.20
N VAL A 110 -7.92 9.78 11.41
CA VAL A 110 -8.89 9.97 10.32
C VAL A 110 -9.25 11.44 10.14
N THR A 111 -9.30 11.89 8.88
CA THR A 111 -10.02 13.10 8.44
C THR A 111 -11.27 12.66 7.70
N VAL A 112 -12.45 13.12 8.13
CA VAL A 112 -13.71 12.91 7.39
C VAL A 112 -14.07 14.22 6.71
N ASP A 113 -13.93 14.27 5.38
CA ASP A 113 -14.20 15.50 4.63
C ASP A 113 -14.57 15.18 3.16
N THR A 114 -15.83 15.42 2.80
CA THR A 114 -16.33 15.29 1.41
C THR A 114 -16.26 16.61 0.63
N GLY A 115 -15.87 17.71 1.29
CA GLY A 115 -15.74 19.05 0.71
C GLY A 115 -14.30 19.42 0.35
N ILE A 116 -13.31 18.66 0.82
CA ILE A 116 -11.90 18.83 0.42
C ILE A 116 -11.74 18.63 -1.09
N ALA A 117 -10.74 19.29 -1.68
CA ALA A 117 -10.42 19.13 -3.09
C ALA A 117 -10.09 17.66 -3.41
N PHE A 118 -10.72 17.11 -4.44
CA PHE A 118 -10.43 15.76 -4.90
C PHE A 118 -9.41 15.83 -6.05
N ASP A 119 -8.15 16.08 -5.70
CA ASP A 119 -7.02 16.16 -6.63
C ASP A 119 -5.82 15.37 -6.09
N LEU A 120 -4.88 15.05 -6.98
CA LEU A 120 -3.74 14.19 -6.64
C LEU A 120 -2.88 14.74 -5.49
N PRO A 121 -2.48 16.04 -5.46
CA PRO A 121 -1.72 16.58 -4.34
C PRO A 121 -2.44 16.45 -3.00
N THR A 122 -3.77 16.60 -2.98
CA THR A 122 -4.56 16.41 -1.77
C THR A 122 -4.59 14.96 -1.33
N LEU A 123 -4.85 14.01 -2.24
CA LEU A 123 -4.89 12.60 -1.90
C LEU A 123 -3.52 12.08 -1.43
N GLN A 124 -2.43 12.55 -2.03
CA GLN A 124 -1.05 12.21 -1.65
C GLN A 124 -0.64 12.69 -0.25
N ALA A 125 -1.45 13.54 0.40
CA ALA A 125 -1.24 13.90 1.81
C ALA A 125 -1.76 12.83 2.80
N TYR A 126 -2.42 11.79 2.29
CA TYR A 126 -2.98 10.70 3.07
C TYR A 126 -2.38 9.36 2.63
N ASP A 127 -2.18 8.47 3.60
CA ASP A 127 -1.67 7.12 3.36
C ASP A 127 -2.76 6.19 2.81
N ALA A 128 -4.02 6.48 3.14
CA ALA A 128 -5.15 5.78 2.56
C ALA A 128 -6.39 6.67 2.38
N VAL A 129 -7.18 6.37 1.35
CA VAL A 129 -8.46 7.03 1.05
C VAL A 129 -9.59 6.00 1.11
N PHE A 130 -10.57 6.26 1.96
CA PHE A 130 -11.72 5.41 2.23
C PHE A 130 -12.98 6.05 1.64
N LEU A 131 -13.70 5.27 0.84
CA LEU A 131 -14.80 5.73 0.00
C LEU A 131 -16.00 4.80 0.15
N ALA A 132 -17.20 5.37 0.10
CA ALA A 132 -18.45 4.61 0.04
C ALA A 132 -19.60 5.51 -0.48
N GLY A 133 -20.57 4.91 -1.16
CA GLY A 133 -21.82 5.56 -1.56
C GLY A 133 -21.62 6.84 -2.38
N SER A 134 -22.14 7.96 -1.88
CA SER A 134 -22.06 9.28 -2.53
C SER A 134 -20.62 9.78 -2.74
N GLY A 135 -19.66 9.19 -2.02
CA GLY A 135 -18.23 9.40 -2.16
C GLY A 135 -17.61 8.84 -3.43
N HIS A 136 -18.39 8.47 -4.46
CA HIS A 136 -17.86 8.06 -5.76
C HIS A 136 -16.76 9.00 -6.24
N ALA A 137 -15.69 8.42 -6.79
CA ALA A 137 -14.53 9.15 -7.25
C ALA A 137 -14.99 10.26 -8.21
N LYS A 138 -14.86 11.51 -7.77
CA LYS A 138 -15.19 12.70 -8.58
C LYS A 138 -14.44 12.69 -9.91
N ASP A 139 -13.29 12.01 -9.91
CA ASP A 139 -12.41 11.82 -11.03
C ASP A 139 -11.68 10.47 -10.88
N ASP A 140 -12.06 9.49 -11.71
CA ASP A 140 -11.42 8.17 -11.75
C ASP A 140 -9.91 8.25 -12.04
N THR A 141 -9.49 9.26 -12.81
CA THR A 141 -8.08 9.45 -13.20
C THR A 141 -7.25 9.85 -11.99
N VAL A 142 -7.75 10.77 -11.16
CA VAL A 142 -7.05 11.20 -9.94
C VAL A 142 -6.86 10.03 -8.97
N LEU A 143 -7.89 9.20 -8.81
CA LEU A 143 -7.80 8.04 -7.90
C LEU A 143 -6.85 6.97 -8.46
N ALA A 144 -6.86 6.75 -9.78
CA ALA A 144 -5.90 5.86 -10.44
C ALA A 144 -4.46 6.37 -10.31
N ASP A 145 -4.21 7.66 -10.51
CA ASP A 145 -2.90 8.28 -10.34
C ASP A 145 -2.41 8.19 -8.88
N TYR A 146 -3.32 8.34 -7.92
CA TYR A 146 -3.01 8.16 -6.50
C TYR A 146 -2.58 6.72 -6.19
N VAL A 147 -3.32 5.71 -6.66
CA VAL A 147 -2.96 4.29 -6.48
C VAL A 147 -1.66 3.97 -7.22
N ASN A 148 -1.49 4.41 -8.47
CA ASN A 148 -0.26 4.19 -9.24
C ASN A 148 0.97 4.88 -8.62
N GLY A 149 0.74 5.94 -7.84
CA GLY A 149 1.75 6.60 -7.01
C GLY A 149 2.08 5.90 -5.69
N GLY A 150 1.44 4.75 -5.40
CA GLY A 150 1.65 3.98 -4.17
C GLY A 150 0.60 4.22 -3.07
N GLY A 151 -0.49 4.92 -3.38
CA GLY A 151 -1.58 5.17 -2.44
C GLY A 151 -2.47 3.96 -2.17
N GLY A 152 -3.07 3.93 -0.98
CA GLY A 152 -4.03 2.91 -0.56
C GLY A 152 -5.49 3.34 -0.69
N VAL A 153 -6.35 2.52 -1.27
CA VAL A 153 -7.78 2.81 -1.44
C VAL A 153 -8.65 1.72 -0.84
N TYR A 154 -9.63 2.11 -0.02
CA TYR A 154 -10.73 1.23 0.40
C TYR A 154 -12.05 1.73 -0.18
N ILE A 155 -12.82 0.85 -0.82
CA ILE A 155 -14.18 1.16 -1.31
C ILE A 155 -15.16 0.15 -0.72
N ALA A 156 -16.21 0.65 -0.05
CA ALA A 156 -17.38 -0.13 0.31
C ALA A 156 -18.58 0.17 -0.61
N ALA A 157 -19.13 -0.87 -1.22
CA ALA A 157 -20.39 -0.85 -1.95
C ALA A 157 -21.57 -1.26 -1.05
N GLY A 158 -22.73 -1.58 -1.63
CA GLY A 158 -23.92 -2.01 -0.89
C GLY A 158 -24.76 -0.88 -0.30
N THR A 159 -24.38 0.37 -0.58
CA THR A 159 -24.86 1.56 0.12
C THR A 159 -26.30 1.97 -0.20
N GLY A 160 -26.87 1.43 -1.29
CA GLY A 160 -28.18 1.82 -1.78
C GLY A 160 -28.17 3.02 -2.73
N VAL A 161 -27.04 3.74 -2.85
CA VAL A 161 -26.96 4.96 -3.66
C VAL A 161 -27.01 4.62 -5.14
N GLY A 162 -28.13 4.93 -5.80
CA GLY A 162 -28.37 4.54 -7.19
C GLY A 162 -28.69 3.05 -7.38
N GLY A 163 -28.82 2.30 -6.29
CA GLY A 163 -28.97 0.84 -6.27
C GLY A 163 -27.74 0.10 -6.80
N ALA A 164 -27.77 -1.23 -6.77
CA ALA A 164 -26.63 -2.07 -7.14
C ALA A 164 -26.01 -1.73 -8.51
N ALA A 165 -26.84 -1.52 -9.53
CA ALA A 165 -26.37 -1.16 -10.86
C ALA A 165 -25.77 0.26 -10.92
N GLY A 166 -26.33 1.21 -10.17
CA GLY A 166 -25.79 2.57 -10.07
C GLY A 166 -24.45 2.60 -9.37
N GLU A 167 -24.30 1.85 -8.27
CA GLU A 167 -23.01 1.70 -7.57
C GLU A 167 -21.96 1.06 -8.48
N ALA A 168 -22.29 -0.05 -9.15
CA ALA A 168 -21.39 -0.69 -10.10
C ALA A 168 -20.97 0.27 -11.24
N ALA A 169 -21.92 1.03 -11.79
CA ALA A 169 -21.63 2.02 -12.83
C ALA A 169 -20.73 3.17 -12.33
N ALA A 170 -20.88 3.58 -11.07
CA ALA A 170 -20.10 4.65 -10.47
C ALA A 170 -18.65 4.24 -10.18
N TRP A 171 -18.39 2.97 -9.84
CA TRP A 171 -17.07 2.51 -9.42
C TRP A 171 -16.27 1.79 -10.52
N ASN A 172 -16.94 1.12 -11.46
CA ASN A 172 -16.25 0.24 -12.39
C ASN A 172 -15.39 0.98 -13.43
N GLY A 173 -15.61 2.28 -13.64
CA GLY A 173 -14.72 3.12 -14.46
C GLY A 173 -13.29 3.09 -13.92
N PHE A 174 -13.12 3.44 -12.65
CA PHE A 174 -11.86 3.32 -11.91
C PHE A 174 -11.40 1.86 -11.73
N LEU A 175 -12.26 0.97 -11.20
CA LEU A 175 -11.84 -0.37 -10.76
C LEU A 175 -11.36 -1.29 -11.90
N SER A 176 -11.93 -1.13 -13.10
CA SER A 176 -11.61 -2.01 -14.23
C SER A 176 -10.15 -1.90 -14.67
N GLY A 177 -9.51 -0.73 -14.49
CA GLY A 177 -8.08 -0.53 -14.76
C GLY A 177 -7.16 -1.35 -13.85
N PHE A 178 -7.67 -1.80 -12.71
CA PHE A 178 -6.96 -2.58 -11.70
C PHE A 178 -7.44 -4.05 -11.64
N GLY A 179 -8.22 -4.49 -12.64
CA GLY A 179 -8.76 -5.85 -12.67
C GLY A 179 -9.79 -6.13 -11.59
N LEU A 180 -10.45 -5.10 -11.04
CA LEU A 180 -11.47 -5.21 -10.01
C LEU A 180 -12.82 -4.72 -10.52
N GLY A 181 -13.90 -5.04 -9.79
CA GLY A 181 -15.20 -4.44 -10.06
C GLY A 181 -16.32 -4.91 -9.14
N PHE A 182 -17.47 -4.26 -9.28
CA PHE A 182 -18.72 -4.65 -8.65
C PHE A 182 -19.71 -5.18 -9.69
N GLY A 183 -20.44 -6.23 -9.34
CA GLY A 183 -21.57 -6.74 -10.10
C GLY A 183 -22.79 -5.82 -10.00
N PRO A 184 -23.70 -5.82 -10.99
CA PRO A 184 -24.81 -4.86 -11.07
C PRO A 184 -26.03 -5.24 -10.21
N ALA A 185 -25.92 -6.27 -9.37
CA ALA A 185 -26.98 -6.75 -8.51
C ALA A 185 -26.45 -6.98 -7.08
N TYR A 186 -27.31 -6.71 -6.09
CA TYR A 186 -27.05 -7.17 -4.74
C TYR A 186 -27.22 -8.68 -4.67
N ASN A 187 -26.49 -9.32 -3.76
CA ASN A 187 -26.24 -10.76 -3.79
C ASN A 187 -27.02 -11.58 -2.76
N ASP A 188 -27.92 -10.95 -2.00
CA ASP A 188 -28.72 -11.52 -0.91
C ASP A 188 -27.86 -12.25 0.16
N VAL A 189 -26.59 -11.86 0.29
CA VAL A 189 -25.68 -12.40 1.31
C VAL A 189 -25.89 -11.64 2.61
N HIS A 190 -26.24 -12.37 3.68
CA HIS A 190 -26.55 -11.82 4.99
C HIS A 190 -25.87 -12.57 6.12
N GLY A 191 -25.56 -11.84 7.18
CA GLY A 191 -25.09 -12.39 8.45
C GLY A 191 -23.58 -12.32 8.60
N THR A 192 -23.06 -13.05 9.59
CA THR A 192 -21.63 -13.16 9.83
C THR A 192 -21.04 -14.31 9.06
N LEU A 193 -19.93 -14.05 8.37
CA LEU A 193 -19.26 -15.02 7.50
C LEU A 193 -17.79 -15.06 7.84
N ALA A 194 -17.23 -16.26 7.92
CA ALA A 194 -15.80 -16.45 8.08
C ALA A 194 -15.08 -16.11 6.76
N PRO A 195 -13.91 -15.43 6.80
CA PRO A 195 -13.18 -15.08 5.57
C PRO A 195 -12.80 -16.26 4.68
N GLY A 196 -12.52 -17.43 5.30
CA GLY A 196 -12.14 -18.65 4.56
C GLY A 196 -10.85 -18.49 3.76
N SER A 197 -9.96 -17.58 4.19
CA SER A 197 -8.80 -17.11 3.44
C SER A 197 -7.65 -16.81 4.40
N ASP A 198 -6.42 -17.08 3.97
CA ASP A 198 -5.17 -16.83 4.70
C ASP A 198 -4.56 -15.46 4.37
N HIS A 199 -5.27 -14.63 3.59
CA HIS A 199 -4.83 -13.30 3.22
C HIS A 199 -4.58 -12.42 4.46
N LEU A 200 -3.56 -11.56 4.41
CA LEU A 200 -3.12 -10.70 5.52
C LEU A 200 -4.26 -9.85 6.12
N LEU A 201 -5.26 -9.48 5.33
CA LEU A 201 -6.47 -8.79 5.79
C LEU A 201 -7.22 -9.54 6.91
N PHE A 202 -7.08 -10.86 7.00
CA PHE A 202 -7.90 -11.72 7.85
C PHE A 202 -7.14 -12.35 9.01
N VAL A 203 -5.90 -11.92 9.27
CA VAL A 203 -5.15 -12.39 10.44
C VAL A 203 -5.90 -12.01 11.72
N GLY A 204 -6.31 -13.01 12.50
CA GLY A 204 -7.10 -12.81 13.72
C GLY A 204 -8.57 -12.44 13.48
N VAL A 205 -9.07 -12.57 12.24
CA VAL A 205 -10.47 -12.30 11.88
C VAL A 205 -11.20 -13.62 11.69
N GLU A 206 -12.09 -13.96 12.62
CA GLU A 206 -12.90 -15.17 12.54
C GLU A 206 -14.16 -14.98 11.69
N GLN A 207 -14.74 -13.78 11.72
CA GLN A 207 -15.96 -13.47 10.98
C GLN A 207 -16.15 -11.96 10.74
N LEU A 208 -16.81 -11.62 9.63
CA LEU A 208 -17.25 -10.26 9.29
C LEU A 208 -18.75 -10.26 8.97
N TYR A 209 -19.41 -9.12 9.18
CA TYR A 209 -20.85 -8.99 8.99
C TYR A 209 -21.18 -8.36 7.63
N PHE A 210 -22.12 -8.99 6.91
CA PHE A 210 -22.61 -8.53 5.60
C PHE A 210 -24.14 -8.47 5.60
N ARG A 211 -24.69 -7.59 4.76
CA ARG A 211 -26.12 -7.35 4.61
C ARG A 211 -26.50 -6.84 3.21
N ASN A 212 -26.40 -7.73 2.23
CA ASN A 212 -26.89 -7.57 0.86
C ASN A 212 -26.18 -6.48 0.04
N GLY A 213 -24.87 -6.67 -0.16
CA GLY A 213 -24.04 -5.81 -0.99
C GLY A 213 -23.85 -6.26 -2.44
N ASN A 214 -23.12 -5.47 -3.23
CA ASN A 214 -22.76 -5.79 -4.63
C ASN A 214 -21.76 -6.95 -4.68
N SER A 215 -22.01 -7.99 -5.50
CA SER A 215 -20.96 -9.02 -5.69
C SER A 215 -19.64 -8.40 -6.14
N VAL A 216 -18.54 -8.77 -5.50
CA VAL A 216 -17.20 -8.33 -5.88
C VAL A 216 -16.66 -9.23 -6.99
N LEU A 217 -16.02 -8.63 -7.98
CA LEU A 217 -15.41 -9.25 -9.14
C LEU A 217 -13.91 -8.98 -9.17
N ALA A 218 -13.13 -9.95 -9.66
CA ALA A 218 -11.73 -9.77 -9.99
C ALA A 218 -11.42 -10.47 -11.32
N ASP A 219 -10.66 -9.83 -12.18
CA ASP A 219 -10.17 -10.41 -13.43
C ASP A 219 -8.95 -11.29 -13.14
N ALA A 220 -9.11 -12.59 -13.34
CA ALA A 220 -8.04 -13.57 -13.13
C ALA A 220 -6.84 -13.39 -14.09
N ALA A 221 -6.98 -12.60 -15.16
CA ALA A 221 -5.87 -12.24 -16.04
C ALA A 221 -4.96 -11.16 -15.43
N VAL A 222 -5.43 -10.44 -14.41
CA VAL A 222 -4.65 -9.42 -13.70
C VAL A 222 -4.07 -10.04 -12.44
N ALA A 223 -2.79 -10.43 -12.49
CA ALA A 223 -2.13 -11.16 -11.40
C ALA A 223 -2.15 -10.42 -10.05
N SER A 224 -2.11 -9.08 -10.08
CA SER A 224 -2.21 -8.22 -8.90
C SER A 224 -3.59 -8.21 -8.25
N ALA A 225 -4.63 -8.68 -8.95
CA ALA A 225 -6.02 -8.62 -8.51
C ALA A 225 -6.55 -9.99 -8.08
N GLY A 226 -7.33 -10.04 -7.01
CA GLY A 226 -7.93 -11.29 -6.58
C GLY A 226 -9.01 -11.16 -5.52
N ILE A 227 -10.02 -12.03 -5.61
CA ILE A 227 -11.01 -12.21 -4.55
C ILE A 227 -10.32 -12.85 -3.34
N ARG A 228 -10.43 -12.22 -2.18
CA ARG A 228 -9.85 -12.69 -0.92
C ARG A 228 -10.90 -13.21 0.05
N MET A 229 -12.17 -12.88 -0.14
CA MET A 229 -13.27 -13.46 0.64
C MET A 229 -14.46 -13.73 -0.28
N SER A 230 -15.06 -14.91 -0.12
CA SER A 230 -16.29 -15.30 -0.82
C SER A 230 -17.24 -16.05 0.13
N ASN A 231 -18.52 -16.11 -0.20
CA ASN A 231 -19.46 -16.99 0.51
C ASN A 231 -19.32 -18.46 0.04
N LEU A 232 -20.07 -19.37 0.66
CA LEU A 232 -20.02 -20.80 0.35
C LEU A 232 -20.46 -21.18 -1.09
N VAL A 233 -21.16 -20.29 -1.80
CA VAL A 233 -21.57 -20.50 -3.20
C VAL A 233 -20.67 -19.77 -4.20
N GLY A 234 -19.56 -19.19 -3.74
CA GLY A 234 -18.53 -18.56 -4.57
C GLY A 234 -18.78 -17.09 -4.90
N THR A 235 -19.77 -16.43 -4.30
CA THR A 235 -19.98 -14.99 -4.47
C THR A 235 -18.85 -14.22 -3.80
N GLY A 236 -18.13 -13.39 -4.56
CA GLY A 236 -17.08 -12.51 -4.02
C GLY A 236 -17.65 -11.45 -3.08
N LEU A 237 -16.99 -11.26 -1.95
CA LEU A 237 -17.35 -10.29 -0.91
C LEU A 237 -16.25 -9.24 -0.70
N ILE A 238 -14.99 -9.66 -0.70
CA ILE A 238 -13.83 -8.77 -0.61
C ILE A 238 -12.81 -9.18 -1.67
N ALA A 239 -12.29 -8.22 -2.42
CA ALA A 239 -11.17 -8.40 -3.35
C ALA A 239 -10.13 -7.32 -3.15
N VAL A 240 -8.92 -7.62 -3.61
CA VAL A 240 -7.76 -6.74 -3.48
C VAL A 240 -7.06 -6.59 -4.81
N TYR A 241 -6.43 -5.44 -4.99
CA TYR A 241 -5.35 -5.20 -5.93
C TYR A 241 -4.08 -4.85 -5.13
N ASP A 242 -2.94 -5.44 -5.47
CA ASP A 242 -1.63 -5.12 -4.89
C ASP A 242 -0.56 -5.06 -5.99
N SER A 243 -0.01 -3.87 -6.26
CA SER A 243 1.06 -3.72 -7.24
C SER A 243 2.42 -4.24 -6.75
N GLY A 244 2.53 -4.59 -5.47
CA GLY A 244 3.75 -5.14 -4.85
C GLY A 244 3.76 -6.66 -4.68
N ASP A 245 2.68 -7.37 -5.05
CA ASP A 245 2.62 -8.82 -4.96
C ASP A 245 3.63 -9.46 -5.95
N PRO A 246 4.63 -10.24 -5.50
CA PRO A 246 5.70 -10.78 -6.35
C PRO A 246 5.25 -11.78 -7.43
N SER A 247 3.97 -12.16 -7.49
CA SER A 247 3.37 -12.80 -8.67
C SER A 247 3.36 -11.90 -9.93
N THR A 248 3.72 -10.62 -9.77
CA THR A 248 3.65 -9.56 -10.78
C THR A 248 5.01 -9.14 -11.33
N GLY A 249 6.05 -9.99 -11.23
CA GLY A 249 7.37 -9.75 -11.81
C GLY A 249 7.36 -9.64 -13.35
N GLY A 250 6.74 -8.59 -13.89
CA GLY A 250 7.05 -8.05 -15.19
C GLY A 250 8.51 -7.64 -15.17
N ALA A 251 9.28 -8.20 -16.08
CA ALA A 251 10.70 -7.94 -16.22
C ALA A 251 11.00 -6.45 -16.06
N ALA A 252 11.88 -6.12 -15.11
CA ALA A 252 12.55 -4.83 -15.12
C ALA A 252 13.15 -4.64 -16.54
N PRO A 253 12.90 -3.52 -17.23
CA PRO A 253 13.74 -3.18 -18.35
C PRO A 253 15.14 -2.89 -17.80
N ASP A 254 16.14 -3.44 -18.48
CA ASP A 254 17.56 -3.19 -18.28
C ASP A 254 18.30 -4.11 -17.30
N ASP A 255 18.40 -5.39 -17.67
CA ASP A 255 19.69 -6.08 -17.55
C ASP A 255 20.25 -6.27 -18.98
N PRO A 256 21.39 -5.65 -19.35
CA PRO A 256 22.02 -5.94 -20.63
C PRO A 256 22.47 -7.41 -20.66
N PRO A 257 22.35 -8.12 -21.80
CA PRO A 257 22.78 -9.51 -21.88
C PRO A 257 24.27 -9.59 -21.56
N GLY A 258 24.58 -10.21 -20.43
CA GLY A 258 25.93 -10.46 -19.95
C GLY A 258 26.77 -11.10 -21.04
N ALA A 259 27.81 -10.39 -21.45
CA ALA A 259 28.79 -10.85 -22.41
C ALA A 259 29.58 -12.05 -21.87
N GLY A 260 29.76 -13.05 -22.74
CA GLY A 260 31.03 -13.78 -22.85
C GLY A 260 31.25 -14.98 -21.93
N GLY A 261 30.61 -16.11 -22.24
CA GLY A 261 31.16 -17.43 -21.89
C GLY A 261 32.12 -17.91 -22.98
N GLN A 262 33.43 -17.77 -22.76
CA GLN A 262 34.47 -18.35 -23.61
C GLN A 262 34.55 -19.88 -23.37
N PRO A 263 34.81 -20.73 -24.39
CA PRO A 263 34.84 -22.19 -24.23
C PRO A 263 36.09 -22.65 -23.47
N GLY A 264 35.93 -23.68 -22.65
CA GLY A 264 36.99 -24.30 -21.87
C GLY A 264 38.04 -24.99 -22.75
N ASP A 265 39.31 -24.68 -22.48
CA ASP A 265 40.47 -25.43 -22.95
C ASP A 265 40.81 -26.52 -21.92
N GLY A 266 40.76 -27.78 -22.36
CA GLY A 266 41.06 -28.96 -21.57
C GLY A 266 42.55 -29.24 -21.57
N GLY A 267 43.25 -28.74 -20.55
CA GLY A 267 44.65 -29.06 -20.27
C GLY A 267 44.82 -30.47 -19.72
N SER A 268 45.57 -31.30 -20.45
CA SER A 268 46.09 -32.61 -20.02
C SER A 268 47.17 -32.45 -18.97
N GLY A 269 47.26 -33.36 -18.00
CA GLY A 269 48.34 -33.40 -17.02
C GLY A 269 48.38 -34.73 -16.27
N ASP A 270 49.41 -35.52 -16.57
CA ASP A 270 49.74 -36.84 -16.04
C ASP A 270 50.02 -36.85 -14.52
N GLY A 271 49.74 -38.01 -13.91
CA GLY A 271 50.12 -38.42 -12.56
C GLY A 271 49.64 -39.82 -12.24
#